data_AF-A0A8H8N693-F1
#
_entry.id   AF-A0A8H8N693-F1
#
_cell.length_a   1.000
_cell.length_b   1.000
_cell.length_c   1.000
_cell.angle_alpha   90.00
_cell.angle_beta   90.00
_cell.angle_gamma   90.00
#
_symmetry.space_group_name_H-M   'P 1'
#
loop_
_entity.id
_entity.type
_entity.pdbx_description
1 polymer ?
#
loop_
_entity_poly.entity_id
_entity_poly.type
_entity_poly.pdbx_seq_one_letter_code
_entity_poly.pdbx_strand_id
1 'polypeptide(L)'
;MINGIPVCNAVANVAIKNGKVVSYGANFVKPTSVDPPQPILSSTDVIPKVVSQIGGKYNNWPIKEEYCITDSDKAVHAYTLQIQNDSDGAWHLISADTKNGNIINIIDFVSDASASYRVVPFNVQDPDRGYSVQIDPADIAASPKGWHTTGTTETSGNNVVSFKGTVTLIVPIVISSKKTKQSSATNNYDYYNKNASPETSPNLDAARVNTFFVGNKIHDLTYLFGFTEEAYNFQNDNYGKGGAGGDRVQISVQDFTGTNNANFATPGDGQSGVMRMFTWTYTTPNRDGALENDIVVHEYGHGVSNRLTGGGTGKCLQTTEAGGMGEGWSDALADIIEINSATCADFTLGSFVTNRTGGIRTYPYSTNKTTNPLMYSSLATREEVHAIGECWAVIYHEIICALLQKYGYTQDGFDTQGTGGNIVIMHLFIDAMKLQPCNPTFLTARDAIIQADDNRYGGANKCLLWQAFAKRGLGTGATTEKFDNTQVPPGC
;
A
#
# COMPACT_ATOMS: atom_id res chain seq x y z
N MET A 1 -29.64 -11.47 14.35
CA MET A 1 -29.97 -10.04 14.17
C MET A 1 -29.24 -9.23 15.22
N ILE A 2 -28.78 -8.04 14.87
CA ILE A 2 -28.16 -7.06 15.78
C ILE A 2 -28.99 -5.78 15.64
N ASN A 3 -29.45 -5.19 16.75
CA ASN A 3 -30.33 -4.00 16.72
C ASN A 3 -31.57 -4.15 15.82
N GLY A 4 -32.11 -5.37 15.67
CA GLY A 4 -33.25 -5.65 14.78
C GLY A 4 -32.90 -5.81 13.30
N ILE A 5 -31.64 -5.62 12.91
CA ILE A 5 -31.14 -5.73 11.54
C ILE A 5 -30.51 -7.15 11.33
N PRO A 6 -30.74 -7.82 10.19
CA PRO A 6 -30.12 -9.10 9.86
C PRO A 6 -28.58 -9.05 9.83
N VAL A 7 -27.93 -10.22 9.89
CA VAL A 7 -26.47 -10.31 9.77
C VAL A 7 -26.13 -11.13 8.52
N CYS A 8 -25.50 -10.50 7.53
CA CYS A 8 -25.36 -11.00 6.16
C CYS A 8 -24.58 -12.33 6.08
N ASN A 9 -23.59 -12.53 6.96
CA ASN A 9 -22.69 -13.68 6.96
C ASN A 9 -22.87 -14.61 8.18
N ALA A 10 -23.97 -14.45 8.93
CA ALA A 10 -24.33 -15.34 10.04
C ALA A 10 -25.25 -16.46 9.57
N VAL A 11 -24.67 -17.49 8.96
CA VAL A 11 -25.42 -18.64 8.41
C VAL A 11 -25.31 -19.85 9.35
N ALA A 12 -26.43 -20.56 9.54
CA ALA A 12 -26.46 -21.87 10.15
C ALA A 12 -27.05 -22.89 9.14
N ASN A 13 -26.31 -23.96 8.92
CA ASN A 13 -26.74 -25.12 8.16
C ASN A 13 -27.15 -26.22 9.13
N VAL A 14 -28.38 -26.72 8.98
CA VAL A 14 -28.92 -27.79 9.82
C VAL A 14 -29.35 -28.93 8.90
N ALA A 15 -28.68 -30.07 9.01
CA ALA A 15 -29.12 -31.29 8.35
C ALA A 15 -30.10 -32.02 9.27
N ILE A 16 -31.28 -32.37 8.75
CA ILE A 16 -32.33 -33.07 9.50
C ILE A 16 -32.61 -34.42 8.84
N LYS A 17 -32.66 -35.49 9.64
CA LYS A 17 -33.07 -36.84 9.21
C LYS A 17 -34.08 -37.40 10.20
N ASN A 18 -35.22 -37.87 9.71
CA ASN A 18 -36.31 -38.43 10.53
C ASN A 18 -36.77 -37.48 11.66
N GLY A 19 -36.88 -36.18 11.37
CA GLY A 19 -37.29 -35.17 12.35
C GLY A 19 -36.24 -34.86 13.42
N LYS A 20 -35.02 -35.38 13.30
CA LYS A 20 -33.90 -35.11 14.22
C LYS A 20 -32.77 -34.38 13.49
N VAL A 21 -32.15 -33.41 14.16
CA VAL A 21 -30.92 -32.78 13.67
C VAL A 21 -29.81 -33.83 13.65
N VAL A 22 -29.21 -34.05 12.49
CA VAL A 22 -28.09 -34.99 12.28
C VAL A 22 -26.76 -34.31 12.01
N SER A 23 -26.79 -33.03 11.61
CA SER A 23 -25.59 -32.19 11.56
C SER A 23 -26.00 -30.73 11.74
N TYR A 24 -25.13 -29.96 12.38
CA TYR A 24 -25.27 -28.53 12.60
C TYR A 24 -23.92 -27.88 12.36
N GLY A 25 -23.86 -26.89 11.50
CA GLY A 25 -22.70 -26.02 11.32
C GLY A 25 -23.17 -24.59 11.24
N ALA A 26 -22.54 -23.68 11.99
CA ALA A 26 -22.91 -22.28 11.95
C ALA A 26 -21.71 -21.36 12.11
N ASN A 27 -21.79 -20.20 11.45
CA ASN A 27 -20.78 -19.14 11.50
C ASN A 27 -21.32 -17.96 12.30
N PHE A 28 -21.61 -18.18 13.58
CA PHE A 28 -22.01 -17.10 14.49
C PHE A 28 -20.79 -16.56 15.22
N VAL A 29 -20.55 -15.26 15.07
CA VAL A 29 -19.49 -14.53 15.77
C VAL A 29 -20.14 -13.51 16.69
N LYS A 30 -19.68 -13.43 17.94
CA LYS A 30 -20.06 -12.34 18.84
C LYS A 30 -19.19 -11.13 18.49
N PRO A 31 -19.78 -10.01 18.02
CA PRO A 31 -18.97 -8.88 17.60
C PRO A 31 -18.26 -8.19 18.77
N THR A 32 -17.05 -7.71 18.53
CA THR A 32 -16.24 -6.90 19.45
C THR A 32 -16.74 -5.45 19.50
N SER A 33 -17.30 -4.96 18.39
CA SER A 33 -17.96 -3.66 18.29
C SER A 33 -19.06 -3.71 17.22
N VAL A 34 -20.03 -2.81 17.33
CA VAL A 34 -21.20 -2.74 16.46
C VAL A 34 -21.37 -1.31 16.00
N ASP A 35 -21.41 -1.09 14.69
CA ASP A 35 -21.71 0.23 14.11
C ASP A 35 -23.13 0.71 14.49
N PRO A 36 -23.39 2.03 14.46
CA PRO A 36 -24.74 2.54 14.65
C PRO A 36 -25.74 1.96 13.64
N PRO A 37 -26.99 1.69 14.04
CA PRO A 37 -28.03 1.12 13.16
C PRO A 37 -28.62 2.14 12.17
N GLN A 38 -28.01 3.31 12.02
CA GLN A 38 -28.43 4.32 11.08
C GLN A 38 -27.34 4.47 10.01
N PRO A 39 -27.68 4.36 8.72
CA PRO A 39 -26.70 4.54 7.66
C PRO A 39 -26.23 6.00 7.62
N ILE A 40 -24.94 6.21 7.35
CA ILE A 40 -24.39 7.57 7.17
C ILE A 40 -24.59 8.06 5.73
N LEU A 41 -24.30 7.22 4.75
CA LEU A 41 -24.55 7.45 3.33
C LEU A 41 -25.84 6.76 2.91
N SER A 42 -26.60 7.38 2.01
CA SER A 42 -27.76 6.72 1.41
C SER A 42 -27.30 5.61 0.45
N SER A 43 -28.17 4.64 0.18
CA SER A 43 -27.87 3.62 -0.83
C SER A 43 -27.61 4.22 -2.21
N THR A 44 -28.25 5.35 -2.53
CA THR A 44 -28.02 6.13 -3.75
C THR A 44 -26.61 6.69 -3.86
N ASP A 45 -25.97 7.03 -2.73
CA ASP A 45 -24.60 7.53 -2.67
C ASP A 45 -23.57 6.39 -2.68
N VAL A 46 -23.94 5.23 -2.12
CA VAL A 46 -23.08 4.03 -2.06
C VAL A 46 -22.99 3.33 -3.41
N ILE A 47 -24.08 3.21 -4.18
CA ILE A 47 -24.09 2.49 -5.45
C ILE A 47 -23.01 2.98 -6.43
N PRO A 48 -22.85 4.29 -6.72
CA PRO A 48 -21.80 4.76 -7.62
C PRO A 48 -20.40 4.41 -7.13
N LYS A 49 -20.16 4.43 -5.81
CA LYS A 49 -18.86 4.06 -5.22
C LYS A 49 -18.57 2.57 -5.37
N VAL A 50 -19.59 1.71 -5.27
CA VAL A 50 -19.43 0.27 -5.52
C VAL A 50 -19.18 0.02 -7.02
N VAL A 51 -19.96 0.65 -7.89
CA VAL A 51 -19.79 0.53 -9.35
C VAL A 51 -18.41 1.03 -9.80
N SER A 52 -17.88 2.10 -9.20
CA SER A 52 -16.52 2.56 -9.51
C SER A 52 -15.42 1.60 -9.02
N GLN A 53 -15.70 0.77 -8.02
CA GLN A 53 -14.74 -0.21 -7.49
C GLN A 53 -14.71 -1.50 -8.31
N ILE A 54 -15.83 -1.93 -8.92
CA ILE A 54 -15.93 -3.27 -9.54
C ILE A 54 -16.46 -3.28 -10.97
N GLY A 55 -16.77 -2.10 -11.53
CA GLY A 55 -17.41 -2.00 -12.85
C GLY A 55 -18.86 -2.49 -12.87
N GLY A 56 -19.45 -2.55 -14.07
CA GLY A 56 -20.82 -3.01 -14.27
C GLY A 56 -21.91 -2.00 -13.88
N LYS A 57 -23.10 -2.52 -13.59
CA LYS A 57 -24.31 -1.74 -13.27
C LYS A 57 -25.07 -2.40 -12.14
N TYR A 58 -25.62 -1.58 -11.25
CA TYR A 58 -26.62 -2.04 -10.30
C TYR A 58 -27.84 -2.56 -11.06
N ASN A 59 -28.22 -3.81 -10.82
CA ASN A 59 -29.22 -4.54 -11.60
C ASN A 59 -30.67 -4.34 -11.10
N ASN A 60 -30.89 -3.37 -10.20
CA ASN A 60 -32.16 -3.09 -9.54
C ASN A 60 -32.65 -4.18 -8.57
N TRP A 61 -31.81 -5.15 -8.19
CA TRP A 61 -32.17 -6.12 -7.15
C TRP A 61 -32.35 -5.43 -5.80
N PRO A 62 -33.42 -5.74 -5.02
CA PRO A 62 -33.75 -5.01 -3.80
C PRO A 62 -32.58 -4.91 -2.81
N ILE A 63 -32.18 -3.68 -2.49
CA ILE A 63 -31.13 -3.41 -1.50
C ILE A 63 -31.63 -3.83 -0.12
N LYS A 64 -30.80 -4.59 0.59
CA LYS A 64 -31.03 -4.95 1.99
C LYS A 64 -30.08 -4.17 2.88
N GLU A 65 -30.59 -3.74 4.02
CA GLU A 65 -29.79 -3.20 5.12
C GLU A 65 -29.47 -4.34 6.08
N GLU A 66 -28.18 -4.62 6.26
CA GLU A 66 -27.68 -5.76 7.03
C GLU A 66 -26.44 -5.34 7.85
N TYR A 67 -26.13 -6.07 8.91
CA TYR A 67 -24.78 -6.05 9.49
C TYR A 67 -23.93 -7.12 8.83
N CYS A 68 -22.67 -6.82 8.54
CA CYS A 68 -21.70 -7.81 8.11
C CYS A 68 -20.58 -7.90 9.14
N ILE A 69 -20.33 -9.09 9.67
CA ILE A 69 -19.23 -9.30 10.62
C ILE A 69 -17.92 -9.37 9.85
N THR A 70 -17.01 -8.44 10.13
CA THR A 70 -15.66 -8.44 9.57
C THR A 70 -14.76 -9.45 10.29
N ASP A 71 -13.57 -9.68 9.76
CA ASP A 71 -12.56 -10.54 10.38
C ASP A 71 -12.04 -10.03 11.72
N SER A 72 -12.11 -8.71 11.93
CA SER A 72 -11.80 -8.05 13.19
C SER A 72 -12.97 -8.16 14.19
N ASP A 73 -13.94 -9.02 13.90
CA ASP A 73 -15.17 -9.25 14.66
C ASP A 73 -16.00 -7.98 14.84
N LYS A 74 -15.87 -6.99 13.96
CA LYS A 74 -16.71 -5.79 14.00
C LYS A 74 -17.97 -6.05 13.18
N ALA A 75 -19.13 -5.69 13.72
CA ALA A 75 -20.36 -5.68 12.95
C ALA A 75 -20.46 -4.34 12.20
N VAL A 76 -20.14 -4.36 10.91
CA VAL A 76 -20.22 -3.17 10.04
C VAL A 76 -21.62 -3.06 9.47
N HIS A 77 -22.20 -1.87 9.52
CA HIS A 77 -23.53 -1.62 8.97
C HIS A 77 -23.43 -1.44 7.45
N ALA A 78 -24.10 -2.31 6.68
CA ALA A 78 -23.88 -2.49 5.25
C ALA A 78 -25.16 -2.52 4.41
N TYR A 79 -25.05 -2.07 3.17
CA TYR A 79 -26.01 -2.36 2.11
C TYR A 79 -25.59 -3.59 1.34
N THR A 80 -26.49 -4.57 1.26
CA THR A 80 -26.34 -5.73 0.38
C THR A 80 -27.11 -5.49 -0.92
N LEU A 81 -26.39 -5.47 -2.05
CA LEU A 81 -26.92 -5.14 -3.39
C LEU A 81 -26.25 -6.00 -4.46
N GLN A 82 -26.81 -6.04 -5.67
CA GLN A 82 -26.23 -6.80 -6.78
C GLN A 82 -25.72 -5.91 -7.91
N ILE A 83 -24.52 -6.20 -8.38
CA ILE A 83 -23.91 -5.58 -9.55
C ILE A 83 -23.76 -6.63 -10.64
N GLN A 84 -24.22 -6.31 -11.84
CA GLN A 84 -24.05 -7.13 -13.03
C GLN A 84 -23.21 -6.39 -14.05
N ASN A 85 -22.27 -7.09 -14.66
CA ASN A 85 -21.49 -6.56 -15.75
C ASN A 85 -21.73 -7.41 -17.01
N ASP A 86 -22.46 -6.85 -17.96
CA ASP A 86 -22.79 -7.54 -19.22
C ASP A 86 -21.55 -7.75 -20.12
N SER A 87 -20.47 -6.99 -19.89
CA SER A 87 -19.29 -7.00 -20.76
C SER A 87 -18.35 -8.17 -20.49
N ASP A 88 -18.27 -8.64 -19.25
CA ASP A 88 -17.48 -9.80 -18.80
C ASP A 88 -18.36 -10.95 -18.29
N GLY A 89 -19.68 -10.74 -18.18
CA GLY A 89 -20.63 -11.73 -17.71
C GLY A 89 -20.69 -11.87 -16.18
N ALA A 90 -20.01 -10.99 -15.43
CA ALA A 90 -19.91 -11.09 -13.99
C ALA A 90 -21.23 -10.72 -13.29
N TRP A 91 -21.54 -11.40 -12.18
CA TRP A 91 -22.71 -11.09 -11.36
C TRP A 91 -22.38 -11.25 -9.88
N HIS A 92 -22.28 -10.12 -9.19
CA HIS A 92 -21.84 -10.07 -7.81
C HIS A 92 -22.98 -9.68 -6.85
N LEU A 93 -23.03 -10.32 -5.69
CA LEU A 93 -23.71 -9.83 -4.49
C LEU A 93 -22.68 -9.16 -3.59
N ILE A 94 -22.85 -7.86 -3.38
CA ILE A 94 -21.93 -6.99 -2.66
C ILE A 94 -22.55 -6.59 -1.33
N SER A 95 -21.78 -6.69 -0.24
CA SER A 95 -22.07 -6.01 1.01
C SER A 95 -21.13 -4.82 1.16
N ALA A 96 -21.66 -3.60 1.08
CA ALA A 96 -20.88 -2.35 1.11
C ALA A 96 -21.17 -1.54 2.38
N ASP A 97 -20.12 -1.02 3.03
CA ASP A 97 -20.21 -0.23 4.26
C ASP A 97 -21.03 1.06 4.01
N THR A 98 -22.06 1.26 4.83
CA THR A 98 -22.95 2.44 4.78
C THR A 98 -22.24 3.75 5.14
N LYS A 99 -21.01 3.70 5.66
CA LYS A 99 -20.23 4.89 6.06
C LYS A 99 -19.41 5.48 4.93
N ASN A 100 -18.83 4.64 4.07
CA ASN A 100 -17.84 5.07 3.07
C ASN A 100 -18.00 4.41 1.69
N GLY A 101 -18.84 3.36 1.57
CA GLY A 101 -19.04 2.60 0.34
C GLY A 101 -17.99 1.52 0.07
N ASN A 102 -17.11 1.20 1.03
CA ASN A 102 -16.12 0.14 0.87
C ASN A 102 -16.78 -1.24 0.81
N ILE A 103 -16.29 -2.12 -0.07
CA ILE A 103 -16.78 -3.49 -0.18
C ILE A 103 -16.24 -4.33 0.98
N ILE A 104 -17.14 -4.82 1.83
CA ILE A 104 -16.83 -5.67 2.99
C ILE A 104 -16.79 -7.14 2.58
N ASN A 105 -17.74 -7.54 1.75
CA ASN A 105 -17.90 -8.91 1.29
C ASN A 105 -18.42 -8.92 -0.14
N ILE A 106 -17.99 -9.92 -0.90
CA ILE A 106 -18.47 -10.20 -2.24
C ILE A 106 -18.76 -11.67 -2.41
N ILE A 107 -19.87 -11.96 -3.06
CA ILE A 107 -20.20 -13.30 -3.53
C ILE A 107 -20.37 -13.18 -5.05
N ASP A 108 -19.51 -13.86 -5.79
CA ASP A 108 -19.64 -13.98 -7.23
C ASP A 108 -20.60 -15.14 -7.57
N PHE A 109 -21.63 -14.85 -8.37
CA PHE A 109 -22.61 -15.82 -8.84
C PHE A 109 -22.22 -16.45 -10.19
N VAL A 110 -21.23 -15.91 -10.90
CA VAL A 110 -20.79 -16.40 -12.21
C VAL A 110 -19.31 -16.74 -12.14
N SER A 111 -18.95 -17.99 -12.44
CA SER A 111 -17.56 -18.46 -12.31
C SER A 111 -16.67 -18.07 -13.49
N ASP A 112 -16.77 -16.85 -14.06
CA ASP A 112 -15.90 -16.40 -15.16
C ASP A 112 -15.37 -14.94 -15.01
N ALA A 113 -14.09 -14.78 -15.38
CA ALA A 113 -13.32 -13.59 -15.76
C ALA A 113 -12.65 -12.65 -14.72
N SER A 114 -13.18 -12.43 -13.52
CA SER A 114 -12.59 -11.42 -12.60
C SER A 114 -11.64 -12.01 -11.55
N ALA A 115 -10.38 -11.57 -11.52
CA ALA A 115 -9.45 -11.92 -10.45
C ALA A 115 -9.83 -11.19 -9.16
N SER A 116 -9.82 -11.90 -8.03
CA SER A 116 -10.16 -11.30 -6.73
C SER A 116 -9.15 -11.65 -5.65
N TYR A 117 -8.84 -10.69 -4.78
CA TYR A 117 -7.83 -10.84 -3.74
C TYR A 117 -8.37 -10.37 -2.41
N ARG A 118 -8.33 -11.23 -1.40
CA ARG A 118 -8.63 -10.85 -0.02
C ARG A 118 -7.37 -10.38 0.68
N VAL A 119 -7.27 -9.09 0.95
CA VAL A 119 -6.02 -8.41 1.33
C VAL A 119 -6.27 -7.31 2.34
N VAL A 120 -5.19 -6.85 2.99
CA VAL A 120 -5.21 -5.55 3.67
C VAL A 120 -5.30 -4.50 2.56
N PRO A 121 -6.34 -3.64 2.53
CA PRO A 121 -6.52 -2.67 1.44
C PRO A 121 -5.27 -1.83 1.23
N PHE A 122 -5.02 -1.41 -0.02
CA PHE A 122 -3.76 -0.78 -0.39
C PHE A 122 -3.41 0.47 0.45
N ASN A 123 -4.41 1.27 0.81
CA ASN A 123 -4.27 2.48 1.62
C ASN A 123 -4.56 2.25 3.12
N VAL A 124 -4.50 1.00 3.58
CA VAL A 124 -4.68 0.60 4.96
C VAL A 124 -3.39 -0.02 5.46
N GLN A 125 -2.90 0.49 6.60
CA GLN A 125 -1.61 0.12 7.18
C GLN A 125 -1.45 -1.38 7.44
N ASP A 126 -2.44 -1.99 8.09
CA ASP A 126 -2.23 -3.28 8.75
C ASP A 126 -3.54 -4.08 8.96
N PRO A 127 -3.43 -5.37 9.36
CA PRO A 127 -4.57 -6.26 9.52
C PRO A 127 -5.55 -5.90 10.64
N ASP A 128 -5.14 -5.17 11.69
CA ASP A 128 -6.04 -4.79 12.79
C ASP A 128 -7.12 -3.81 12.29
N ARG A 129 -6.86 -3.12 11.17
CA ARG A 129 -7.79 -2.25 10.46
C ARG A 129 -8.72 -3.00 9.50
N GLY A 130 -8.45 -4.29 9.23
CA GLY A 130 -9.32 -5.22 8.52
C GLY A 130 -8.93 -5.51 7.08
N TYR A 131 -9.44 -6.64 6.57
CA TYR A 131 -9.28 -7.08 5.19
C TYR A 131 -10.48 -6.67 4.35
N SER A 132 -10.29 -6.60 3.04
CA SER A 132 -11.36 -6.48 2.05
C SER A 132 -11.06 -7.33 0.83
N VAL A 133 -12.08 -7.62 0.02
CA VAL A 133 -11.89 -8.27 -1.27
C VAL A 133 -11.78 -7.21 -2.36
N GLN A 134 -10.69 -7.28 -3.13
CA GLN A 134 -10.37 -6.38 -4.24
C GLN A 134 -10.57 -7.14 -5.55
N ILE A 135 -11.41 -6.64 -6.46
CA ILE A 135 -11.78 -7.31 -7.71
C ILE A 135 -11.18 -6.54 -8.88
N ASP A 136 -10.57 -7.28 -9.81
CA ASP A 136 -9.83 -6.77 -10.95
C ASP A 136 -9.03 -5.50 -10.66
N PRO A 137 -8.20 -5.49 -9.59
CA PRO A 137 -7.55 -4.27 -9.11
C PRO A 137 -6.41 -3.75 -10.01
N ALA A 138 -6.13 -4.46 -11.12
CA ALA A 138 -5.06 -4.15 -12.04
C ALA A 138 -5.39 -2.93 -12.90
N ASP A 139 -4.49 -1.96 -12.95
CA ASP A 139 -4.60 -0.86 -13.89
C ASP A 139 -4.13 -1.33 -15.28
N ILE A 140 -5.02 -1.32 -16.27
CA ILE A 140 -4.70 -1.85 -17.61
C ILE A 140 -3.75 -0.95 -18.42
N ALA A 141 -3.53 0.30 -18.04
CA ALA A 141 -2.55 1.16 -18.68
C ALA A 141 -1.12 0.81 -18.21
N ALA A 142 -0.97 0.56 -16.90
CA ALA A 142 0.29 0.12 -16.31
C ALA A 142 0.56 -1.38 -16.47
N SER A 143 -0.47 -2.20 -16.40
CA SER A 143 -0.45 -3.66 -16.50
C SER A 143 -1.36 -4.15 -17.65
N PRO A 144 -0.95 -4.00 -18.93
CA PRO A 144 -1.81 -4.29 -20.10
C PRO A 144 -2.27 -5.75 -20.25
N LYS A 145 -1.67 -6.67 -19.49
CA LYS A 145 -2.00 -8.10 -19.46
C LYS A 145 -2.55 -8.55 -18.10
N GLY A 146 -2.88 -7.60 -17.22
CA GLY A 146 -3.17 -7.85 -15.82
C GLY A 146 -1.93 -8.26 -15.02
N TRP A 147 -2.13 -8.65 -13.77
CA TRP A 147 -1.01 -8.96 -12.86
C TRP A 147 -0.52 -10.40 -12.95
N HIS A 148 -1.32 -11.34 -13.46
CA HIS A 148 -0.89 -12.73 -13.59
C HIS A 148 -0.24 -12.99 -14.94
N THR A 149 0.82 -13.80 -14.94
CA THR A 149 1.39 -14.28 -16.21
C THR A 149 0.33 -15.08 -16.95
N THR A 150 0.15 -14.85 -18.25
CA THR A 150 -0.86 -15.54 -19.06
C THR A 150 -0.78 -17.06 -18.89
N GLY A 151 -1.89 -17.69 -18.52
CA GLY A 151 -1.98 -19.13 -18.27
C GLY A 151 -1.50 -19.60 -16.89
N THR A 152 -1.12 -18.68 -16.01
CA THR A 152 -0.80 -18.99 -14.60
C THR A 152 -1.87 -18.45 -13.66
N THR A 153 -2.12 -19.18 -12.58
CA THR A 153 -3.05 -18.81 -11.50
C THR A 153 -2.31 -18.71 -10.17
N GLU A 154 -1.03 -18.36 -10.21
CA GLU A 154 -0.16 -18.22 -9.04
C GLU A 154 0.17 -16.74 -8.79
N THR A 155 0.66 -16.40 -7.59
CA THR A 155 1.21 -15.08 -7.22
C THR A 155 2.50 -14.73 -7.99
N SER A 156 2.41 -14.68 -9.32
CA SER A 156 3.50 -14.52 -10.27
C SER A 156 3.03 -13.79 -11.54
N GLY A 157 3.68 -12.68 -11.82
CA GLY A 157 3.29 -11.73 -12.84
C GLY A 157 4.44 -11.15 -13.65
N ASN A 158 4.06 -10.16 -14.47
CA ASN A 158 5.02 -9.29 -15.15
C ASN A 158 5.76 -8.39 -14.16
N ASN A 159 5.06 -7.84 -13.17
CA ASN A 159 5.58 -6.79 -12.30
C ASN A 159 6.19 -7.37 -11.01
N VAL A 160 5.53 -8.39 -10.46
CA VAL A 160 5.88 -8.99 -9.16
C VAL A 160 5.80 -10.51 -9.20
N VAL A 161 6.67 -11.18 -8.46
CA VAL A 161 6.47 -12.56 -8.01
C VAL A 161 6.59 -12.63 -6.49
N SER A 162 5.56 -13.14 -5.80
CA SER A 162 5.58 -13.33 -4.35
C SER A 162 5.60 -14.81 -4.01
N PHE A 163 6.53 -15.21 -3.15
CA PHE A 163 6.79 -16.61 -2.80
C PHE A 163 7.31 -16.75 -1.37
N LYS A 164 7.31 -17.98 -0.86
CA LYS A 164 8.04 -18.38 0.34
C LYS A 164 9.23 -19.23 -0.06
N GLY A 165 10.43 -18.75 0.24
CA GLY A 165 11.65 -19.56 0.16
C GLY A 165 11.72 -20.56 1.30
N THR A 166 12.11 -21.80 0.99
CA THR A 166 12.41 -22.85 1.97
C THR A 166 13.79 -23.41 1.66
N VAL A 167 14.64 -23.47 2.69
CA VAL A 167 15.94 -24.15 2.61
C VAL A 167 15.77 -25.56 3.13
N THR A 168 16.09 -26.54 2.29
CA THR A 168 16.26 -27.92 2.73
C THR A 168 17.77 -28.16 2.88
N LEU A 169 18.21 -28.38 4.13
CA LEU A 169 19.62 -28.64 4.49
C LEU A 169 20.07 -30.06 4.11
N ILE A 170 19.91 -30.40 2.83
CA ILE A 170 20.48 -31.59 2.20
C ILE A 170 21.73 -31.19 1.40
N VAL A 171 22.51 -32.15 0.90
CA VAL A 171 23.69 -31.90 0.06
C VAL A 171 23.42 -32.40 -1.36
N PRO A 172 23.43 -31.51 -2.39
CA PRO A 172 23.59 -30.05 -2.32
C PRO A 172 22.40 -29.37 -1.63
N ILE A 173 22.63 -28.17 -1.06
CA ILE A 173 21.54 -27.37 -0.45
C ILE A 173 20.49 -27.10 -1.51
N VAL A 174 19.23 -27.46 -1.21
CA VAL A 174 18.10 -27.21 -2.10
C VAL A 174 17.30 -26.04 -1.55
N ILE A 175 17.23 -24.98 -2.34
CA ILE A 175 16.33 -23.85 -2.11
C ILE A 175 15.12 -24.02 -3.03
N SER A 176 13.94 -24.16 -2.45
CA SER A 176 12.68 -24.18 -3.20
C SER A 176 11.87 -22.94 -2.89
N SER A 177 11.23 -22.36 -3.92
CA SER A 177 10.29 -21.26 -3.77
C SER A 177 8.86 -21.75 -4.03
N LYS A 178 7.96 -21.57 -3.05
CA LYS A 178 6.53 -21.89 -3.22
C LYS A 178 5.71 -20.62 -3.38
N LYS A 179 4.91 -20.57 -4.44
CA LYS A 179 3.92 -19.52 -4.72
C LYS A 179 2.54 -19.95 -4.25
N THR A 180 1.63 -19.00 -4.09
CA THR A 180 0.22 -19.28 -3.76
C THR A 180 -0.57 -19.45 -5.05
N LYS A 181 -1.37 -20.51 -5.15
CA LYS A 181 -2.35 -20.72 -6.25
C LYS A 181 -3.69 -20.09 -5.85
N GLN A 182 -4.57 -19.85 -6.82
CA GLN A 182 -5.97 -19.49 -6.57
C GLN A 182 -6.63 -20.48 -5.59
N SER A 183 -7.46 -19.98 -4.66
CA SER A 183 -8.20 -20.78 -3.68
C SER A 183 -9.46 -21.42 -4.28
N SER A 184 -10.01 -20.83 -5.34
CA SER A 184 -11.05 -21.41 -6.18
C SER A 184 -10.81 -21.03 -7.65
N ALA A 185 -11.71 -21.37 -8.57
CA ALA A 185 -11.55 -20.99 -9.98
C ALA A 185 -11.49 -19.45 -10.16
N THR A 186 -11.23 -19.01 -11.40
CA THR A 186 -11.24 -17.58 -11.78
C THR A 186 -10.30 -16.65 -11.04
N ASN A 187 -9.11 -17.11 -10.65
CA ASN A 187 -8.12 -16.27 -9.96
C ASN A 187 -8.68 -15.64 -8.68
N ASN A 188 -9.51 -16.39 -7.93
CA ASN A 188 -9.92 -16.00 -6.60
C ASN A 188 -8.84 -16.38 -5.57
N TYR A 189 -8.36 -15.41 -4.81
CA TYR A 189 -7.36 -15.53 -3.74
C TYR A 189 -7.94 -15.09 -2.40
N ASP A 190 -8.87 -15.89 -1.88
CA ASP A 190 -9.39 -15.77 -0.52
C ASP A 190 -8.61 -16.67 0.44
N TYR A 191 -7.64 -16.08 1.14
CA TYR A 191 -6.84 -16.73 2.17
C TYR A 191 -6.79 -15.84 3.39
N TYR A 192 -7.39 -16.26 4.49
CA TYR A 192 -7.16 -15.70 5.83
C TYR A 192 -7.90 -16.53 6.88
N ASN A 193 -7.29 -16.74 8.04
CA ASN A 193 -7.98 -17.27 9.21
C ASN A 193 -7.35 -16.71 10.48
N LYS A 194 -8.09 -15.86 11.21
CA LYS A 194 -7.65 -15.22 12.46
C LYS A 194 -7.19 -16.20 13.55
N ASN A 195 -7.65 -17.46 13.50
CA ASN A 195 -7.31 -18.49 14.49
C ASN A 195 -6.16 -19.40 14.04
N ALA A 196 -5.66 -19.26 12.81
CA ALA A 196 -4.55 -20.04 12.29
C ALA A 196 -3.21 -19.35 12.58
N SER A 197 -2.12 -20.12 12.66
CA SER A 197 -0.78 -19.55 12.83
C SER A 197 -0.35 -18.83 11.55
N PRO A 198 0.40 -17.71 11.66
CA PRO A 198 0.89 -16.98 10.48
C PRO A 198 1.82 -17.82 9.60
N GLU A 199 2.55 -18.78 10.16
CA GLU A 199 3.54 -19.60 9.46
C GLU A 199 2.94 -20.74 8.61
N THR A 200 1.62 -20.94 8.66
CA THR A 200 0.93 -22.03 7.98
C THR A 200 -0.23 -21.53 7.11
N SER A 201 -0.64 -22.36 6.14
CA SER A 201 -1.84 -22.07 5.35
C SER A 201 -3.08 -22.05 6.26
N PRO A 202 -4.01 -21.09 6.13
CA PRO A 202 -4.12 -20.12 5.02
C PRO A 202 -3.30 -18.83 5.19
N ASN A 203 -2.78 -18.50 6.38
CA ASN A 203 -2.16 -17.18 6.61
C ASN A 203 -0.81 -16.98 5.91
N LEU A 204 -0.01 -18.04 5.72
CA LEU A 204 1.19 -17.97 4.88
C LEU A 204 0.84 -17.76 3.40
N ASP A 205 -0.31 -18.26 2.94
CA ASP A 205 -0.81 -17.99 1.58
C ASP A 205 -1.33 -16.55 1.47
N ALA A 206 -2.02 -16.06 2.52
CA ALA A 206 -2.47 -14.68 2.67
C ALA A 206 -1.31 -13.68 2.58
N ALA A 207 -0.19 -13.95 3.26
CA ALA A 207 1.02 -13.12 3.21
C ALA A 207 1.59 -12.98 1.78
N ARG A 208 1.63 -14.08 1.02
CA ARG A 208 2.06 -14.08 -0.39
C ARG A 208 1.08 -13.33 -1.28
N VAL A 209 -0.21 -13.48 -1.05
CA VAL A 209 -1.27 -12.78 -1.78
C VAL A 209 -1.24 -11.28 -1.49
N ASN A 210 -1.07 -10.88 -0.23
CA ASN A 210 -1.00 -9.49 0.19
C ASN A 210 0.20 -8.76 -0.43
N THR A 211 1.40 -9.32 -0.32
CA THR A 211 2.60 -8.73 -0.95
C THR A 211 2.55 -8.72 -2.48
N PHE A 212 1.94 -9.73 -3.11
CA PHE A 212 1.68 -9.71 -4.55
C PHE A 212 0.73 -8.57 -4.93
N PHE A 213 -0.37 -8.41 -4.21
CA PHE A 213 -1.33 -7.33 -4.41
C PHE A 213 -0.68 -5.95 -4.21
N VAL A 214 -0.07 -5.70 -3.05
CA VAL A 214 0.55 -4.42 -2.70
C VAL A 214 1.66 -4.06 -3.69
N GLY A 215 2.57 -5.00 -3.99
CA GLY A 215 3.65 -4.75 -4.95
C GLY A 215 3.14 -4.39 -6.35
N ASN A 216 2.09 -5.05 -6.83
CA ASN A 216 1.48 -4.69 -8.11
C ASN A 216 0.73 -3.34 -8.06
N LYS A 217 0.07 -2.99 -6.95
CA LYS A 217 -0.55 -1.66 -6.80
C LYS A 217 0.48 -0.54 -6.77
N ILE A 218 1.63 -0.73 -6.12
CA ILE A 218 2.73 0.24 -6.14
C ILE A 218 3.30 0.37 -7.55
N HIS A 219 3.53 -0.76 -8.24
CA HIS A 219 3.93 -0.75 -9.64
C HIS A 219 2.96 0.09 -10.48
N ASP A 220 1.67 -0.21 -10.44
CA ASP A 220 0.68 0.46 -11.27
C ASP A 220 0.58 1.96 -10.93
N LEU A 221 0.55 2.31 -9.64
CA LEU A 221 0.54 3.70 -9.19
C LEU A 221 1.79 4.44 -9.70
N THR A 222 2.98 3.94 -9.37
CA THR A 222 4.23 4.62 -9.73
C THR A 222 4.44 4.70 -11.24
N TYR A 223 4.00 3.68 -12.00
CA TYR A 223 4.00 3.67 -13.45
C TYR A 223 3.21 4.85 -14.02
N LEU A 224 1.98 5.05 -13.55
CA LEU A 224 1.10 6.14 -14.02
C LEU A 224 1.75 7.51 -13.74
N PHE A 225 2.45 7.66 -12.61
CA PHE A 225 3.18 8.87 -12.26
C PHE A 225 4.57 8.98 -12.92
N GLY A 226 4.94 8.03 -13.78
CA GLY A 226 6.09 8.12 -14.66
C GLY A 226 7.28 7.25 -14.29
N PHE A 227 7.16 6.31 -13.36
CA PHE A 227 8.13 5.22 -13.19
C PHE A 227 7.81 4.09 -14.18
N THR A 228 8.03 4.38 -15.45
CA THR A 228 7.77 3.51 -16.61
C THR A 228 9.02 2.70 -16.98
N GLU A 229 8.92 1.90 -18.04
CA GLU A 229 10.03 1.09 -18.55
C GLU A 229 11.26 1.94 -18.95
N GLU A 230 11.06 3.07 -19.65
CA GLU A 230 12.14 4.01 -19.97
C GLU A 230 12.73 4.70 -18.73
N ALA A 231 11.94 4.77 -17.65
CA ALA A 231 12.37 5.26 -16.35
C ALA A 231 12.82 4.13 -15.42
N TYR A 232 13.17 2.96 -15.98
CA TYR A 232 13.85 1.86 -15.29
C TYR A 232 13.01 1.20 -14.20
N ASN A 233 11.71 1.01 -14.46
CA ASN A 233 10.83 0.28 -13.56
C ASN A 233 11.13 -1.24 -13.55
N PHE A 234 10.37 -1.98 -12.73
CA PHE A 234 10.56 -3.42 -12.58
C PHE A 234 9.51 -4.20 -13.35
N GLN A 235 9.88 -4.75 -14.51
CA GLN A 235 9.00 -5.53 -15.36
C GLN A 235 9.75 -6.71 -16.02
N ASN A 236 9.13 -7.88 -16.03
CA ASN A 236 9.71 -9.04 -16.71
C ASN A 236 9.72 -8.86 -18.23
N ASP A 237 8.68 -8.26 -18.79
CA ASP A 237 8.55 -7.84 -20.18
C ASP A 237 8.16 -6.36 -20.23
N ASN A 238 8.92 -5.59 -21.01
CA ASN A 238 8.74 -4.15 -21.21
C ASN A 238 7.89 -3.83 -22.45
N TYR A 239 7.45 -4.86 -23.18
CA TYR A 239 6.60 -4.72 -24.36
C TYR A 239 7.19 -3.79 -25.44
N GLY A 240 8.53 -3.71 -25.52
CA GLY A 240 9.25 -2.84 -26.44
C GLY A 240 9.20 -1.35 -26.10
N LYS A 241 8.77 -0.96 -24.89
CA LYS A 241 8.67 0.45 -24.44
C LYS A 241 9.98 1.04 -23.90
N GLY A 242 11.13 0.39 -24.11
CA GLY A 242 12.42 0.84 -23.60
C GLY A 242 12.81 0.20 -22.25
N GLY A 243 13.91 0.68 -21.67
CA GLY A 243 14.54 0.06 -20.49
C GLY A 243 15.07 -1.36 -20.76
N ALA A 244 15.61 -2.00 -19.73
CA ALA A 244 16.00 -3.39 -19.71
C ALA A 244 15.03 -4.20 -18.84
N GLY A 245 14.20 -5.03 -19.47
CA GLY A 245 13.26 -5.90 -18.76
C GLY A 245 13.93 -7.16 -18.18
N GLY A 246 13.11 -8.11 -17.76
CA GLY A 246 13.55 -9.34 -17.08
C GLY A 246 13.80 -9.13 -15.60
N ASP A 247 13.22 -8.07 -15.03
CA ASP A 247 13.64 -7.54 -13.74
C ASP A 247 12.49 -7.23 -12.78
N ARG A 248 11.35 -7.92 -12.95
CA ARG A 248 10.24 -7.89 -12.00
C ARG A 248 10.71 -8.00 -10.54
N VAL A 249 9.96 -7.38 -9.62
CA VAL A 249 10.24 -7.49 -8.18
C VAL A 249 10.00 -8.92 -7.69
N GLN A 250 10.94 -9.43 -6.92
CA GLN A 250 10.86 -10.73 -6.25
C GLN A 250 10.63 -10.52 -4.76
N ILE A 251 9.49 -10.98 -4.23
CA ILE A 251 9.14 -10.82 -2.82
C ILE A 251 9.17 -12.18 -2.13
N SER A 252 10.11 -12.35 -1.20
CA SER A 252 10.22 -13.51 -0.33
C SER A 252 9.54 -13.19 1.01
N VAL A 253 8.40 -13.83 1.29
CA VAL A 253 7.69 -13.64 2.57
C VAL A 253 8.24 -14.53 3.66
N GLN A 254 8.14 -14.09 4.91
CA GLN A 254 8.68 -14.75 6.10
C GLN A 254 10.11 -15.25 5.90
N ASP A 255 10.93 -14.50 5.16
CA ASP A 255 12.24 -14.97 4.69
C ASP A 255 13.12 -15.42 5.86
N PHE A 256 13.77 -16.57 5.72
CA PHE A 256 14.49 -17.23 6.81
C PHE A 256 15.81 -16.52 7.17
N THR A 257 16.24 -15.53 6.39
CA THR A 257 17.50 -14.82 6.65
C THR A 257 17.41 -13.81 7.80
N GLY A 258 16.21 -13.51 8.31
CA GLY A 258 16.06 -12.52 9.37
C GLY A 258 14.71 -12.54 10.08
N THR A 259 14.61 -11.72 11.11
CA THR A 259 13.39 -11.40 11.87
C THR A 259 13.42 -9.93 12.28
N ASN A 260 12.26 -9.36 12.65
CA ASN A 260 12.14 -7.98 13.16
C ASN A 260 12.70 -6.90 12.23
N ASN A 261 12.60 -7.12 10.92
CA ASN A 261 13.07 -6.21 9.89
C ASN A 261 12.43 -6.55 8.53
N ALA A 262 12.83 -5.85 7.48
CA ALA A 262 12.72 -6.24 6.09
C ALA A 262 13.94 -5.70 5.31
N ASN A 263 14.03 -5.94 4.01
CA ASN A 263 15.01 -5.26 3.14
C ASN A 263 14.62 -5.39 1.67
N PHE A 264 15.10 -4.45 0.86
CA PHE A 264 15.01 -4.47 -0.59
C PHE A 264 16.38 -4.28 -1.22
N ALA A 265 16.80 -5.23 -2.06
CA ALA A 265 17.98 -5.09 -2.89
C ALA A 265 17.60 -4.49 -4.25
N THR A 266 18.22 -3.37 -4.62
CA THR A 266 17.97 -2.68 -5.90
C THR A 266 19.19 -2.70 -6.81
N PRO A 267 19.43 -3.77 -7.58
CA PRO A 267 20.44 -3.73 -8.63
C PRO A 267 19.98 -2.79 -9.77
N GLY A 268 20.92 -2.47 -10.65
CA GLY A 268 20.61 -1.67 -11.85
C GLY A 268 19.59 -2.34 -12.77
N ASP A 269 19.03 -1.55 -13.68
CA ASP A 269 18.01 -1.93 -14.65
C ASP A 269 18.34 -3.25 -15.38
N GLY A 270 17.33 -4.10 -15.60
CA GLY A 270 17.51 -5.44 -16.17
C GLY A 270 17.90 -6.53 -15.15
N GLN A 271 17.95 -6.20 -13.86
CA GLN A 271 18.12 -7.16 -12.76
C GLN A 271 17.02 -6.99 -11.72
N SER A 272 16.37 -8.10 -11.34
CA SER A 272 15.26 -8.08 -10.38
C SER A 272 15.62 -7.38 -9.07
N GLY A 273 14.74 -6.48 -8.63
CA GLY A 273 14.67 -6.08 -7.23
C GLY A 273 14.28 -7.26 -6.35
N VAL A 274 14.89 -7.40 -5.17
CA VAL A 274 14.62 -8.49 -4.23
C VAL A 274 14.19 -7.95 -2.88
N MET A 275 12.90 -8.08 -2.58
CA MET A 275 12.30 -7.76 -1.30
C MET A 275 12.27 -9.00 -0.39
N ARG A 276 12.74 -8.86 0.85
CA ARG A 276 12.65 -9.90 1.87
C ARG A 276 11.82 -9.36 3.04
N MET A 277 10.63 -9.92 3.20
CA MET A 277 9.76 -9.62 4.34
C MET A 277 10.01 -10.63 5.45
N PHE A 278 10.22 -10.18 6.68
CA PHE A 278 10.46 -11.09 7.79
C PHE A 278 9.26 -11.20 8.75
N THR A 279 9.28 -12.26 9.57
CA THR A 279 8.42 -12.38 10.75
C THR A 279 8.95 -11.51 11.89
N TRP A 280 8.05 -10.95 12.69
CA TRP A 280 8.34 -10.10 13.83
C TRP A 280 7.94 -10.79 15.14
N THR A 281 8.83 -10.77 16.12
CA THR A 281 8.80 -11.59 17.34
C THR A 281 8.55 -10.76 18.60
N TYR A 282 7.90 -9.60 18.47
CA TYR A 282 7.53 -8.73 19.60
C TYR A 282 6.21 -9.13 20.28
N THR A 283 5.47 -10.08 19.69
CA THR A 283 4.17 -10.55 20.17
C THR A 283 4.09 -12.07 20.24
N THR A 284 3.04 -12.59 20.88
CA THR A 284 2.68 -14.01 20.83
C THR A 284 1.20 -14.14 20.45
N PRO A 285 0.87 -14.73 19.28
CA PRO A 285 1.78 -15.25 18.25
C PRO A 285 2.64 -14.13 17.61
N ASN A 286 3.70 -14.53 16.89
CA ASN A 286 4.50 -13.62 16.05
C ASN A 286 3.61 -12.92 15.01
N ARG A 287 4.02 -11.76 14.53
CA ARG A 287 3.33 -11.02 13.46
C ARG A 287 4.11 -11.13 12.15
N ASP A 288 3.39 -11.24 11.03
CA ASP A 288 4.02 -11.33 9.71
C ASP A 288 4.15 -9.94 9.08
N GLY A 289 5.38 -9.49 8.83
CA GLY A 289 5.63 -8.19 8.20
C GLY A 289 5.08 -8.08 6.78
N ALA A 290 4.82 -9.21 6.09
CA ALA A 290 4.19 -9.22 4.77
C ALA A 290 2.73 -8.74 4.78
N LEU A 291 2.11 -8.60 5.96
CA LEU A 291 0.74 -8.12 6.14
C LEU A 291 0.70 -6.66 6.64
N GLU A 292 1.83 -6.04 6.93
CA GLU A 292 1.94 -4.63 7.28
C GLU A 292 2.34 -3.85 6.03
N ASN A 293 1.34 -3.23 5.40
CA ASN A 293 1.46 -2.65 4.07
C ASN A 293 2.46 -1.50 4.04
N ASP A 294 2.56 -0.69 5.09
CA ASP A 294 3.52 0.43 5.15
C ASP A 294 4.99 -0.04 5.08
N ILE A 295 5.33 -1.20 5.66
CA ILE A 295 6.66 -1.83 5.51
C ILE A 295 6.83 -2.36 4.08
N VAL A 296 5.84 -3.05 3.51
CA VAL A 296 5.92 -3.53 2.11
C VAL A 296 6.12 -2.36 1.14
N VAL A 297 5.42 -1.25 1.37
CA VAL A 297 5.54 -0.01 0.61
C VAL A 297 6.90 0.64 0.81
N HIS A 298 7.37 0.74 2.05
CA HIS A 298 8.70 1.23 2.38
C HIS A 298 9.77 0.47 1.60
N GLU A 299 9.75 -0.86 1.64
CA GLU A 299 10.74 -1.67 0.92
C GLU A 299 10.68 -1.45 -0.59
N TYR A 300 9.48 -1.35 -1.18
CA TYR A 300 9.35 -1.03 -2.61
C TYR A 300 9.85 0.39 -2.92
N GLY A 301 9.70 1.33 -1.98
CA GLY A 301 10.21 2.69 -2.04
C GLY A 301 11.73 2.76 -2.24
N HIS A 302 12.49 1.81 -1.67
CA HIS A 302 13.92 1.68 -1.97
C HIS A 302 14.17 1.33 -3.44
N GLY A 303 13.33 0.47 -4.02
CA GLY A 303 13.38 0.13 -5.45
C GLY A 303 13.15 1.36 -6.32
N VAL A 304 12.08 2.10 -6.06
CA VAL A 304 11.71 3.33 -6.81
C VAL A 304 12.81 4.37 -6.71
N SER A 305 13.25 4.70 -5.49
CA SER A 305 14.22 5.76 -5.24
C SER A 305 15.60 5.45 -5.82
N ASN A 306 16.09 4.21 -5.71
CA ASN A 306 17.38 3.81 -6.28
C ASN A 306 17.37 3.67 -7.80
N ARG A 307 16.24 3.29 -8.42
CA ARG A 307 16.11 3.23 -9.89
C ARG A 307 15.97 4.62 -10.50
N LEU A 308 15.17 5.51 -9.91
CA LEU A 308 15.01 6.87 -10.42
C LEU A 308 16.29 7.71 -10.22
N THR A 309 16.88 7.66 -9.02
CA THR A 309 18.07 8.47 -8.70
C THR A 309 19.28 7.99 -9.47
N GLY A 310 19.84 8.86 -10.31
CA GLY A 310 21.01 8.51 -11.13
C GLY A 310 20.71 7.54 -12.27
N GLY A 311 19.46 7.45 -12.73
CA GLY A 311 19.09 6.88 -14.02
C GLY A 311 19.30 5.37 -14.16
N GLY A 312 18.63 4.58 -13.32
CA GLY A 312 18.54 3.11 -13.46
C GLY A 312 19.76 2.35 -12.96
N THR A 313 20.76 3.03 -12.39
CA THR A 313 22.02 2.37 -11.99
C THR A 313 21.92 1.57 -10.70
N GLY A 314 21.02 1.94 -9.78
CA GLY A 314 20.94 1.40 -8.42
C GLY A 314 22.12 1.79 -7.51
N LYS A 315 22.94 2.78 -7.89
CA LYS A 315 24.23 3.10 -7.23
C LYS A 315 24.30 4.51 -6.63
N CYS A 316 23.17 5.21 -6.56
CA CYS A 316 23.15 6.65 -6.35
C CYS A 316 22.49 7.13 -5.05
N LEU A 317 22.21 6.20 -4.12
CA LEU A 317 21.83 6.49 -2.74
C LEU A 317 22.72 5.70 -1.76
N GLN A 318 24.04 5.88 -1.87
CA GLN A 318 25.05 5.01 -1.25
C GLN A 318 25.93 5.71 -0.21
N THR A 319 26.07 7.04 -0.27
CA THR A 319 26.68 7.79 0.84
C THR A 319 25.74 7.78 2.05
N THR A 320 26.26 7.94 3.27
CA THR A 320 25.43 7.88 4.48
C THR A 320 24.24 8.84 4.46
N GLU A 321 24.43 10.09 4.00
CA GLU A 321 23.33 11.05 3.90
C GLU A 321 22.34 10.68 2.78
N ALA A 322 22.83 10.24 1.62
CA ALA A 322 21.96 9.85 0.51
C ALA A 322 21.18 8.56 0.81
N GLY A 323 21.83 7.56 1.40
CA GLY A 323 21.19 6.34 1.89
C GLY A 323 20.17 6.64 2.98
N GLY A 324 20.47 7.59 3.87
CA GLY A 324 19.49 8.08 4.83
C GLY A 324 18.29 8.77 4.19
N MET A 325 18.47 9.58 3.15
CA MET A 325 17.31 10.05 2.38
C MET A 325 16.58 8.90 1.67
N GLY A 326 17.29 7.84 1.26
CA GLY A 326 16.72 6.58 0.78
C GLY A 326 15.67 6.01 1.74
N GLU A 327 16.01 5.88 3.02
CA GLU A 327 15.08 5.51 4.10
C GLU A 327 13.90 6.50 4.18
N GLY A 328 14.19 7.80 4.10
CA GLY A 328 13.16 8.83 4.21
C GLY A 328 12.20 8.88 3.02
N TRP A 329 12.65 8.62 1.78
CA TRP A 329 11.78 8.50 0.61
C TRP A 329 10.89 7.27 0.71
N SER A 330 11.41 6.16 1.24
CA SER A 330 10.64 4.95 1.49
C SER A 330 9.54 5.19 2.53
N ASP A 331 9.87 5.84 3.65
CA ASP A 331 8.88 6.24 4.67
C ASP A 331 7.85 7.24 4.12
N ALA A 332 8.29 8.21 3.30
CA ALA A 332 7.39 9.16 2.66
C ALA A 332 6.44 8.49 1.66
N LEU A 333 6.88 7.46 0.92
CA LEU A 333 5.98 6.71 0.03
C LEU A 333 4.90 5.96 0.83
N ALA A 334 5.27 5.36 1.97
CA ALA A 334 4.32 4.72 2.86
C ALA A 334 3.28 5.72 3.41
N ASP A 335 3.74 6.90 3.85
CA ASP A 335 2.88 8.00 4.29
C ASP A 335 1.91 8.45 3.17
N ILE A 336 2.41 8.66 1.95
CA ILE A 336 1.59 9.05 0.78
C ILE A 336 0.46 8.05 0.50
N ILE A 337 0.76 6.75 0.54
CA ILE A 337 -0.19 5.70 0.17
C ILE A 337 -1.34 5.57 1.19
N GLU A 338 -1.11 5.95 2.45
CA GLU A 338 -2.13 5.92 3.49
C GLU A 338 -2.99 7.19 3.58
N ILE A 339 -2.69 8.22 2.79
CA ILE A 339 -3.53 9.43 2.70
C ILE A 339 -4.94 9.03 2.22
N ASN A 340 -5.95 9.36 3.02
CA ASN A 340 -7.35 9.06 2.72
C ASN A 340 -8.30 10.26 2.87
N SER A 341 -7.76 11.44 3.21
CA SER A 341 -8.53 12.67 3.36
C SER A 341 -7.65 13.92 3.20
N ALA A 342 -8.28 15.09 3.12
CA ALA A 342 -7.56 16.37 3.10
C ALA A 342 -6.98 16.75 4.48
N THR A 343 -7.39 16.06 5.55
CA THR A 343 -6.85 16.27 6.88
C THR A 343 -5.46 15.65 6.96
N CYS A 344 -4.45 16.48 7.19
CA CYS A 344 -3.11 16.03 7.56
C CYS A 344 -3.17 15.38 8.94
N ALA A 345 -2.97 14.06 8.99
CA ALA A 345 -2.88 13.27 10.21
C ALA A 345 -1.42 12.92 10.50
N ASP A 346 -1.07 12.71 11.76
CA ASP A 346 0.24 12.17 12.11
C ASP A 346 0.38 10.73 11.57
N PHE A 347 1.55 10.38 11.06
CA PHE A 347 1.86 9.06 10.51
C PHE A 347 2.86 8.31 11.39
N THR A 348 2.66 7.00 11.55
CA THR A 348 3.60 6.08 12.21
C THR A 348 3.83 4.88 11.31
N LEU A 349 5.00 4.25 11.43
CA LEU A 349 5.39 3.12 10.60
C LEU A 349 5.54 1.83 11.42
N GLY A 350 5.04 0.69 10.94
CA GLY A 350 5.27 -0.63 11.53
C GLY A 350 4.63 -0.80 12.91
N SER A 351 3.46 -0.18 13.14
CA SER A 351 2.81 -0.17 14.44
C SER A 351 2.24 -1.53 14.83
N PHE A 352 1.75 -2.31 13.86
CA PHE A 352 1.22 -3.64 14.10
C PHE A 352 2.35 -4.60 14.45
N VAL A 353 3.39 -4.77 13.64
CA VAL A 353 4.47 -5.72 13.89
C VAL A 353 5.27 -5.44 15.16
N THR A 354 5.40 -4.16 15.55
CA THR A 354 6.06 -3.79 16.81
C THR A 354 5.17 -3.89 18.03
N ASN A 355 3.85 -3.94 17.85
CA ASN A 355 2.85 -3.79 18.91
C ASN A 355 3.03 -2.48 19.71
N ARG A 356 3.41 -1.40 19.01
CA ARG A 356 3.63 -0.08 19.58
C ARG A 356 2.91 0.96 18.74
N THR A 357 2.00 1.71 19.36
CA THR A 357 1.24 2.78 18.68
C THR A 357 2.15 3.82 18.01
N GLY A 358 3.33 4.08 18.58
CA GLY A 358 4.33 4.99 18.02
C GLY A 358 5.16 4.44 16.85
N GLY A 359 4.99 3.15 16.50
CA GLY A 359 5.74 2.51 15.42
C GLY A 359 7.22 2.24 15.74
N ILE A 360 8.01 2.04 14.67
CA ILE A 360 9.45 1.71 14.73
C ILE A 360 10.36 2.94 14.82
N ARG A 361 9.91 4.12 14.34
CA ARG A 361 10.71 5.35 14.30
C ARG A 361 10.71 6.06 15.67
N THR A 362 11.61 7.03 15.86
CA THR A 362 11.78 7.75 17.13
C THR A 362 10.54 8.58 17.47
N TYR A 363 9.94 9.21 16.46
CA TYR A 363 8.74 10.05 16.59
C TYR A 363 7.77 9.73 15.45
N PRO A 364 6.45 9.87 15.67
CA PRO A 364 5.50 9.97 14.56
C PRO A 364 5.91 11.09 13.60
N TYR A 365 5.67 10.95 12.29
CA TYR A 365 5.75 12.09 11.40
C TYR A 365 4.55 12.98 11.68
N SER A 366 4.86 14.20 12.09
CA SER A 366 3.87 15.16 12.56
C SER A 366 4.34 16.55 12.20
N THR A 367 3.43 17.39 11.71
CA THR A 367 3.69 18.82 11.50
C THR A 367 3.83 19.61 12.80
N ASN A 368 3.53 19.00 13.96
CA ASN A 368 3.75 19.57 15.27
C ASN A 368 5.17 19.29 15.78
N LYS A 369 5.96 20.36 15.98
CA LYS A 369 7.36 20.27 16.43
C LYS A 369 7.54 19.79 17.88
N THR A 370 6.47 19.75 18.67
CA THR A 370 6.49 19.11 19.99
C THR A 370 6.35 17.59 19.87
N THR A 371 5.51 17.11 18.95
CA THR A 371 5.36 15.67 18.68
C THR A 371 6.60 15.11 17.99
N ASN A 372 7.11 15.81 16.98
CA ASN A 372 8.33 15.46 16.28
C ASN A 372 9.29 16.67 16.26
N PRO A 373 10.33 16.70 17.10
CA PRO A 373 11.24 17.84 17.21
C PRO A 373 12.38 17.81 16.18
N LEU A 374 12.40 16.86 15.24
CA LEU A 374 13.50 16.75 14.29
C LEU A 374 13.55 17.97 13.34
N MET A 375 14.77 18.45 13.14
CA MET A 375 15.15 19.59 12.33
C MET A 375 16.34 19.21 11.45
N TYR A 376 16.70 20.01 10.45
CA TYR A 376 17.89 19.79 9.62
C TYR A 376 19.17 19.70 10.47
N SER A 377 19.25 20.50 11.54
CA SER A 377 20.38 20.44 12.49
C SER A 377 20.50 19.13 13.27
N SER A 378 19.43 18.32 13.33
CA SER A 378 19.49 16.98 13.92
C SER A 378 20.41 16.04 13.14
N LEU A 379 20.71 16.34 11.87
CA LEU A 379 21.65 15.57 11.07
C LEU A 379 23.11 15.70 11.53
N ALA A 380 23.44 16.69 12.36
CA ALA A 380 24.80 16.89 12.85
C ALA A 380 25.30 15.75 13.76
N THR A 381 24.38 14.98 14.36
CA THR A 381 24.70 13.89 15.30
C THR A 381 24.13 12.54 14.87
N ARG A 382 23.51 12.45 13.70
CA ARG A 382 22.91 11.21 13.18
C ARG A 382 23.83 10.59 12.13
N GLU A 383 24.37 9.42 12.44
CA GLU A 383 25.35 8.70 11.61
C GLU A 383 24.78 7.41 11.00
N GLU A 384 23.54 7.06 11.34
CA GLU A 384 22.83 5.86 10.91
C GLU A 384 21.71 6.25 9.92
N VAL A 385 21.52 5.46 8.86
CA VAL A 385 20.68 5.83 7.73
C VAL A 385 19.21 5.96 8.10
N HIS A 386 18.64 5.07 8.92
CA HIS A 386 17.25 5.20 9.35
C HIS A 386 17.07 6.47 10.19
N ALA A 387 18.01 6.77 11.09
CA ALA A 387 17.99 7.99 11.87
C ALA A 387 18.03 9.25 10.97
N ILE A 388 18.87 9.27 9.93
CA ILE A 388 18.90 10.36 8.95
C ILE A 388 17.58 10.42 8.15
N GLY A 389 17.02 9.26 7.79
CA GLY A 389 15.76 9.14 7.06
C GLY A 389 14.59 9.73 7.80
N GLU A 390 14.52 9.60 9.13
CA GLU A 390 13.50 10.26 9.94
C GLU A 390 13.48 11.79 9.76
N CYS A 391 14.64 12.41 9.56
CA CYS A 391 14.74 13.86 9.29
C CYS A 391 14.23 14.20 7.89
N TRP A 392 14.49 13.36 6.89
CA TRP A 392 13.99 13.59 5.53
C TRP A 392 12.48 13.33 5.42
N ALA A 393 12.00 12.23 5.99
CA ALA A 393 10.60 11.85 5.99
C ALA A 393 9.72 12.90 6.70
N VAL A 394 10.13 13.44 7.85
CA VAL A 394 9.34 14.50 8.50
C VAL A 394 9.30 15.80 7.68
N ILE A 395 10.38 16.11 6.94
CA ILE A 395 10.38 17.25 6.00
C ILE A 395 9.39 17.00 4.86
N TYR A 396 9.39 15.79 4.30
CA TYR A 396 8.46 15.43 3.24
C TYR A 396 7.01 15.38 3.75
N HIS A 397 6.77 14.97 4.99
CA HIS A 397 5.46 15.05 5.65
C HIS A 397 4.94 16.49 5.77
N GLU A 398 5.81 17.49 6.02
CA GLU A 398 5.40 18.90 5.95
C GLU A 398 4.92 19.29 4.55
N ILE A 399 5.57 18.77 3.49
CA ILE A 399 5.18 18.99 2.10
C ILE A 399 3.83 18.34 1.80
N ILE A 400 3.65 17.08 2.22
CA ILE A 400 2.38 16.33 2.11
C ILE A 400 1.25 17.16 2.70
N CYS A 401 1.40 17.57 3.96
CA CYS A 401 0.36 18.29 4.68
C CYS A 401 0.05 19.66 4.08
N ALA A 402 1.08 20.40 3.65
CA ALA A 402 0.88 21.70 3.03
C ALA A 402 0.15 21.57 1.68
N LEU A 403 0.47 20.57 0.87
CA LEU A 403 -0.20 20.35 -0.43
C LEU A 403 -1.63 19.83 -0.25
N LEU A 404 -1.89 18.96 0.72
CA LEU A 404 -3.26 18.56 1.07
C LEU A 404 -4.10 19.74 1.55
N GLN A 405 -3.52 20.63 2.36
CA GLN A 405 -4.21 21.83 2.82
C GLN A 405 -4.55 22.78 1.65
N LYS A 406 -3.64 22.92 0.67
CA LYS A 406 -3.84 23.83 -0.47
C LYS A 406 -4.82 23.28 -1.50
N TYR A 407 -4.72 21.99 -1.83
CA TYR A 407 -5.43 21.39 -2.96
C TYR A 407 -6.53 20.41 -2.57
N GLY A 408 -6.69 20.11 -1.28
CA GLY A 408 -7.59 19.08 -0.80
C GLY A 408 -7.10 17.68 -1.14
N TYR A 409 -8.03 16.72 -1.12
CA TYR A 409 -7.79 15.31 -1.42
C TYR A 409 -8.78 14.84 -2.49
N THR A 410 -8.29 14.05 -3.44
CA THR A 410 -9.12 13.38 -4.45
C THR A 410 -9.15 11.89 -4.18
N GLN A 411 -10.35 11.30 -4.22
CA GLN A 411 -10.55 9.87 -3.90
C GLN A 411 -9.85 8.93 -4.89
N ASP A 412 -9.86 9.28 -6.18
CA ASP A 412 -9.11 8.54 -7.19
C ASP A 412 -7.65 9.02 -7.21
N GLY A 413 -6.79 8.30 -6.48
CA GLY A 413 -5.35 8.56 -6.44
C GLY A 413 -4.59 8.11 -7.70
N PHE A 414 -5.25 7.40 -8.63
CA PHE A 414 -4.65 6.88 -9.86
C PHE A 414 -4.90 7.84 -11.05
N ASP A 415 -5.84 8.78 -10.91
CA ASP A 415 -6.04 9.86 -11.89
C ASP A 415 -4.89 10.88 -11.86
N THR A 416 -3.88 10.65 -12.70
CA THR A 416 -2.71 11.52 -12.83
C THR A 416 -3.02 12.93 -13.33
N GLN A 417 -4.22 13.17 -13.88
CA GLN A 417 -4.67 14.50 -14.32
C GLN A 417 -5.47 15.23 -13.23
N GLY A 418 -5.74 14.55 -12.11
CA GLY A 418 -6.42 15.11 -10.96
C GLY A 418 -5.66 16.29 -10.36
N THR A 419 -6.40 17.22 -9.75
CA THR A 419 -5.83 18.42 -9.12
C THR A 419 -5.73 18.33 -7.61
N GLY A 420 -6.06 17.17 -7.01
CA GLY A 420 -5.99 16.94 -5.57
C GLY A 420 -4.55 16.97 -5.06
N GLY A 421 -4.38 17.32 -3.78
CA GLY A 421 -3.06 17.42 -3.15
C GLY A 421 -2.27 16.11 -3.23
N ASN A 422 -2.93 14.97 -3.03
CA ASN A 422 -2.34 13.64 -3.19
C ASN A 422 -1.76 13.39 -4.60
N ILE A 423 -2.37 13.94 -5.65
CA ILE A 423 -1.85 13.84 -7.02
C ILE A 423 -0.61 14.73 -7.19
N VAL A 424 -0.66 15.97 -6.71
CA VAL A 424 0.50 16.89 -6.76
C VAL A 424 1.69 16.33 -5.99
N ILE A 425 1.45 15.78 -4.81
CA ILE A 425 2.47 15.14 -3.96
C ILE A 425 3.17 14.00 -4.71
N MET A 426 2.40 13.12 -5.35
CA MET A 426 2.97 11.94 -6.03
C MET A 426 3.73 12.32 -7.31
N HIS A 427 3.29 13.34 -8.06
CA HIS A 427 4.06 13.89 -9.18
C HIS A 427 5.41 14.45 -8.71
N LEU A 428 5.42 15.28 -7.66
CA LEU A 428 6.66 15.83 -7.12
C LEU A 428 7.58 14.73 -6.56
N PHE A 429 7.01 13.69 -5.95
CA PHE A 429 7.77 12.55 -5.42
C PHE A 429 8.58 11.85 -6.52
N ILE A 430 7.94 11.50 -7.63
CA ILE A 430 8.60 10.81 -8.76
C ILE A 430 9.53 11.75 -9.52
N ASP A 431 9.08 12.96 -9.85
CA ASP A 431 9.85 13.88 -10.68
C ASP A 431 11.14 14.37 -9.99
N ALA A 432 11.09 14.63 -8.69
CA ALA A 432 12.27 15.09 -7.95
C ALA A 432 13.40 14.06 -7.98
N MET A 433 13.06 12.77 -7.84
CA MET A 433 14.07 11.70 -7.86
C MET A 433 14.71 11.50 -9.23
N LYS A 434 14.01 11.85 -10.32
CA LYS A 434 14.59 11.89 -11.67
C LYS A 434 15.56 13.06 -11.88
N LEU A 435 15.38 14.15 -11.14
CA LEU A 435 16.15 15.40 -11.28
C LEU A 435 17.38 15.45 -10.36
N GLN A 436 17.31 14.85 -9.18
CA GLN A 436 18.38 14.96 -8.20
C GLN A 436 19.67 14.26 -8.65
N PRO A 437 20.85 14.78 -8.26
CA PRO A 437 22.12 14.19 -8.65
C PRO A 437 22.35 12.82 -7.99
N CYS A 438 23.35 12.09 -8.48
CA CYS A 438 23.81 10.87 -7.83
C CYS A 438 24.42 11.20 -6.45
N ASN A 439 24.04 10.43 -5.42
CA ASN A 439 24.38 10.67 -4.01
C ASN A 439 24.06 12.11 -3.56
N PRO A 440 22.78 12.51 -3.63
CA PRO A 440 22.38 13.85 -3.27
C PRO A 440 22.62 14.13 -1.77
N THR A 441 22.76 15.42 -1.44
CA THR A 441 22.57 15.94 -0.08
C THR A 441 21.12 16.40 0.09
N PHE A 442 20.70 16.65 1.34
CA PHE A 442 19.38 17.23 1.64
C PHE A 442 19.12 18.52 0.84
N LEU A 443 20.16 19.36 0.65
CA LEU A 443 20.06 20.60 -0.11
C LEU A 443 19.77 20.33 -1.60
N THR A 444 20.51 19.42 -2.22
CA THR A 444 20.30 19.11 -3.64
C THR A 444 18.99 18.38 -3.90
N ALA A 445 18.53 17.53 -2.97
CA ALA A 445 17.25 16.87 -3.05
C ALA A 445 16.07 17.86 -2.87
N ARG A 446 16.20 18.80 -1.92
CA ARG A 446 15.26 19.93 -1.77
C ARG A 446 15.13 20.72 -3.07
N ASP A 447 16.26 21.11 -3.64
CA ASP A 447 16.30 21.93 -4.85
C ASP A 447 15.69 21.15 -6.03
N ALA A 448 15.88 19.83 -6.09
CA ALA A 448 15.22 18.97 -7.09
C ALA A 448 13.69 18.91 -6.95
N ILE A 449 13.15 18.89 -5.72
CA ILE A 449 11.69 18.97 -5.49
C ILE A 449 11.13 20.32 -5.95
N ILE A 450 11.83 21.42 -5.65
CA ILE A 450 11.42 22.76 -6.11
C ILE A 450 11.51 22.85 -7.64
N GLN A 451 12.54 22.27 -8.26
CA GLN A 451 12.66 22.24 -9.72
C GLN A 451 11.59 21.34 -10.37
N ALA A 452 11.18 20.25 -9.72
CA ALA A 452 10.07 19.43 -10.18
C ALA A 452 8.76 20.24 -10.24
N ASP A 453 8.49 21.07 -9.23
CA ASP A 453 7.34 21.98 -9.22
C ASP A 453 7.45 23.06 -10.31
N ASP A 454 8.64 23.61 -10.53
CA ASP A 454 8.88 24.56 -11.61
C ASP A 454 8.60 23.93 -13.00
N ASN A 455 9.13 22.73 -13.25
CA ASN A 455 8.98 22.01 -14.50
C ASN A 455 7.52 21.64 -14.81
N ARG A 456 6.78 21.14 -13.80
CA ARG A 456 5.43 20.59 -14.00
C ARG A 456 4.34 21.64 -13.82
N TYR A 457 4.48 22.49 -12.82
CA TYR A 457 3.43 23.42 -12.37
C TYR A 457 3.82 24.89 -12.55
N GLY A 458 4.93 25.18 -13.24
CA GLY A 458 5.41 26.55 -13.45
C GLY A 458 5.75 27.27 -12.13
N GLY A 459 6.13 26.52 -11.10
CA GLY A 459 6.52 27.05 -9.80
C GLY A 459 5.34 27.49 -8.92
N ALA A 460 4.12 27.05 -9.23
CA ALA A 460 2.91 27.44 -8.52
C ALA A 460 2.91 27.08 -7.02
N ASN A 461 3.80 26.17 -6.58
CA ASN A 461 3.95 25.76 -5.19
C ASN A 461 5.25 26.22 -4.54
N LYS A 462 6.09 26.99 -5.25
CA LYS A 462 7.40 27.42 -4.77
C LYS A 462 7.41 27.93 -3.34
N CYS A 463 6.55 28.89 -2.98
CA CYS A 463 6.53 29.45 -1.62
C CYS A 463 6.08 28.43 -0.57
N LEU A 464 5.09 27.61 -0.90
CA LEU A 464 4.61 26.55 -0.02
C LEU A 464 5.71 25.51 0.26
N LEU A 465 6.42 25.08 -0.78
CA LEU A 465 7.53 24.13 -0.64
C LEU A 465 8.66 24.72 0.20
N TRP A 466 9.09 25.96 -0.08
CA TRP A 466 10.11 26.63 0.70
C TRP A 466 9.71 26.79 2.18
N GLN A 467 8.45 27.12 2.46
CA GLN A 467 7.93 27.21 3.83
C GLN A 467 7.98 25.85 4.54
N ALA A 468 7.62 24.76 3.87
CA ALA A 468 7.71 23.40 4.44
C ALA A 468 9.16 23.02 4.80
N PHE A 469 10.11 23.23 3.89
CA PHE A 469 11.53 22.99 4.14
C PHE A 469 12.09 23.89 5.27
N ALA A 470 11.81 25.20 5.21
CA ALA A 470 12.28 26.17 6.19
C ALA A 470 11.72 25.90 7.59
N LYS A 471 10.48 25.39 7.71
CA LYS A 471 9.87 25.00 9.00
C LYS A 471 10.70 23.97 9.76
N ARG A 472 11.46 23.14 9.03
CA ARG A 472 12.37 22.11 9.52
C ARG A 472 13.84 22.48 9.35
N GLY A 473 14.16 23.77 9.18
CA GLY A 473 15.54 24.25 9.16
C GLY A 473 16.29 24.10 7.83
N LEU A 474 15.62 23.67 6.75
CA LEU A 474 16.23 23.50 5.42
C LEU A 474 15.92 24.67 4.47
N GLY A 475 15.87 25.89 5.00
CA GLY A 475 15.59 27.13 4.29
C GLY A 475 16.72 27.58 3.33
N THR A 476 16.54 28.74 2.70
CA THR A 476 17.38 29.22 1.59
C THR A 476 18.86 29.38 1.96
N GLY A 477 19.16 29.69 3.22
CA GLY A 477 20.53 29.83 3.72
C GLY A 477 21.11 28.56 4.37
N ALA A 478 20.44 27.42 4.28
CA ALA A 478 20.97 26.16 4.81
C ALA A 478 22.22 25.72 4.02
N THR A 479 23.24 25.23 4.74
CA THR A 479 24.50 24.75 4.17
C THR A 479 24.79 23.32 4.60
N THR A 480 25.85 22.71 4.07
CA THR A 480 26.31 21.36 4.49
C THR A 480 26.86 21.31 5.92
N GLU A 481 26.95 22.46 6.61
CA GLU A 481 27.27 22.52 8.04
C GLU A 481 26.10 22.10 8.94
N LYS A 482 24.91 21.88 8.35
CA LYS A 482 23.73 21.36 9.05
C LYS A 482 23.29 22.26 10.21
N PHE A 483 23.28 23.56 9.98
CA PHE A 483 22.60 24.51 10.87
C PHE A 483 21.19 24.81 10.37
N ASP A 484 20.25 24.97 11.30
CA ASP A 484 18.89 25.32 10.94
C ASP A 484 18.84 26.72 10.32
N ASN A 485 18.29 26.79 9.11
CA ASN A 485 17.94 28.03 8.46
C ASN A 485 16.43 28.04 8.18
N THR A 486 15.73 29.03 8.71
CA THR A 486 14.27 29.16 8.56
C THR A 486 13.87 30.23 7.54
N GLN A 487 14.81 30.72 6.74
CA GLN A 487 14.54 31.74 5.73
C GLN A 487 13.89 31.13 4.48
N VAL A 488 12.98 31.88 3.88
CA VAL A 488 12.33 31.58 2.60
C VAL A 488 12.74 32.62 1.56
N PRO A 489 12.58 32.35 0.24
CA PRO A 489 12.89 33.32 -0.79
C PRO A 489 12.05 34.61 -0.65
N PRO A 490 12.58 35.79 -1.01
CA PRO A 490 11.78 37.01 -1.03
C PRO A 490 10.52 36.88 -1.89
N GLY A 491 9.39 37.36 -1.39
CA GLY A 491 8.08 37.24 -2.05
C GLY A 491 7.30 35.98 -1.66
N CYS A 492 7.94 35.12 -0.86
CA CYS A 492 7.30 34.18 0.05
C CYS A 492 7.37 34.77 1.49
#